data_AF-X0WSR7-F1
#
_entry.id   AF-X0WSR7-F1
#
_cell.length_a   1.000
_cell.length_b   1.000
_cell.length_c   1.000
_cell.angle_alpha   90.00
_cell.angle_beta   90.00
_cell.angle_gamma   90.00
#
_symmetry.space_group_name_H-M   'P 1'
#
loop_
_entity.id
_entity.type
_entity.pdbx_description
1 polymer ?
#
loop_
_entity_poly.entity_id
_entity_poly.type
_entity_poly.pdbx_seq_one_letter_code
_entity_poly.pdbx_strand_id
1 'polypeptide(L)' 'MPELPEVQTIVSDLKAAGIEGAVITGAKVFWPRTIAEPSASAFCSRIKGKKISAIRRRGKFIVFDFKNGEHMLMHLR' A
#
# COMPACT_ATOMS: atom_id res chain seq x y z
N MET A 1 0.93 -0.85 -17.97
CA MET A 1 1.48 -0.10 -16.82
C MET A 1 0.61 1.13 -16.73
N PRO A 2 -0.11 1.34 -15.62
CA PRO A 2 -0.86 2.57 -15.44
C PRO A 2 0.10 3.76 -15.57
N GLU A 3 -0.30 4.77 -16.33
CA GLU A 3 0.43 6.02 -16.40
C GLU A 3 0.05 6.91 -15.21
N LEU A 4 0.65 8.10 -15.13
CA LEU A 4 0.46 9.00 -14.00
C LEU A 4 -1.02 9.35 -13.72
N PRO A 5 -1.86 9.63 -14.74
CA PRO A 5 -3.28 9.91 -14.54
C PRO A 5 -4.04 8.73 -13.92
N GLU A 6 -3.78 7.51 -14.37
CA GLU A 6 -4.47 6.30 -13.90
C GLU A 6 -4.08 5.97 -12.46
N VAL A 7 -2.81 6.12 -12.11
CA VAL A 7 -2.39 5.95 -10.70
C VAL A 7 -3.06 7.00 -9.81
N GLN A 8 -3.26 8.23 -10.30
CA GLN A 8 -3.98 9.25 -9.55
C GLN A 8 -5.44 8.88 -9.33
N THR A 9 -6.12 8.34 -10.35
CA THR A 9 -7.49 7.83 -10.22
C THR A 9 -7.58 6.75 -9.16
N ILE A 10 -6.67 5.75 -9.19
CA ILE A 10 -6.65 4.67 -8.20
C ILE A 10 -6.45 5.20 -6.77
N VAL A 11 -5.57 6.19 -6.58
CA VAL A 11 -5.39 6.82 -5.26
C VAL A 11 -6.67 7.52 -4.80
N SER A 12 -7.36 8.24 -5.69
CA SER A 12 -8.64 8.89 -5.36
C SER A 12 -9.72 7.88 -4.98
N ASP A 13 -9.81 6.77 -5.71
CA ASP A 13 -10.79 5.71 -5.44
C ASP A 13 -10.53 5.04 -4.10
N LEU A 14 -9.27 4.75 -3.76
CA LEU A 14 -8.88 4.20 -2.46
C LEU A 14 -9.26 5.14 -1.29
N LYS A 15 -9.08 6.45 -1.46
CA LYS A 15 -9.51 7.43 -0.46
C LYS A 15 -11.03 7.45 -0.32
N ALA A 16 -11.74 7.50 -1.45
CA ALA A 16 -13.21 7.51 -1.47
C ALA A 16 -13.82 6.26 -0.85
N ALA A 17 -13.14 5.11 -0.98
CA ALA A 17 -13.51 3.86 -0.33
C ALA A 17 -13.25 3.81 1.19
N GLY A 18 -12.73 4.89 1.79
CA GLY A 18 -12.51 4.98 3.24
C GLY A 18 -11.32 4.16 3.74
N ILE A 19 -10.32 3.90 2.89
CA ILE A 19 -9.13 3.13 3.28
C ILE A 19 -8.20 3.95 4.19
N GLU A 20 -8.20 5.28 4.07
CA GLU A 20 -7.51 6.15 5.04
C GLU A 20 -8.17 6.05 6.42
N GLY A 21 -7.37 5.79 7.45
CA GLY A 21 -7.84 5.52 8.80
C GLY A 21 -8.13 4.04 9.08
N ALA A 22 -8.14 3.16 8.08
CA ALA A 22 -8.33 1.72 8.30
C ALA A 22 -7.12 1.07 8.98
N VAL A 23 -7.37 -0.01 9.73
CA VAL A 23 -6.34 -0.85 10.36
C VAL A 23 -6.24 -2.17 9.61
N ILE A 24 -5.02 -2.53 9.21
CA ILE A 24 -4.76 -3.79 8.50
C ILE A 24 -4.83 -4.94 9.50
N THR A 25 -5.79 -5.84 9.34
CA THR A 25 -5.97 -7.00 10.24
C THR A 25 -5.03 -8.17 9.93
N GLY A 26 -4.53 -8.22 8.69
CA GLY A 26 -3.55 -9.20 8.23
C GLY A 26 -3.35 -9.11 6.71
N ALA A 27 -2.38 -9.86 6.20
CA ALA A 27 -2.12 -9.99 4.77
C ALA A 27 -1.85 -11.46 4.41
N LYS A 28 -2.19 -11.84 3.18
CA LYS A 28 -1.85 -13.13 2.57
C LYS A 28 -1.17 -12.84 1.24
N VAL A 29 0.02 -13.39 1.04
CA VAL A 29 0.80 -13.25 -0.18
C VAL A 29 0.77 -14.58 -0.92
N PHE A 30 0.08 -14.63 -2.06
CA PHE A 30 -0.01 -15.83 -2.89
C PHE A 30 1.15 -15.96 -3.87
N TRP A 31 1.84 -14.84 -4.17
CA TRP A 31 3.01 -14.79 -5.04
C TRP A 31 4.15 -14.05 -4.35
N PRO A 32 5.10 -14.77 -3.72
CA PRO A 32 6.17 -14.14 -2.94
C PRO A 32 7.01 -13.12 -3.71
N ARG A 33 7.19 -13.30 -5.03
CA ARG A 33 7.95 -12.39 -5.89
C ARG A 33 7.31 -11.01 -6.09
N THR A 34 6.05 -10.81 -5.67
CA THR A 34 5.41 -9.48 -5.67
C THR A 34 5.97 -8.58 -4.57
N ILE A 35 6.52 -9.16 -3.49
CA ILE A 35 7.16 -8.40 -2.43
C ILE A 35 8.63 -8.25 -2.78
N ALA A 36 9.06 -7.02 -3.07
CA ALA A 36 10.44 -6.71 -3.39
C ALA A 36 11.36 -6.86 -2.17
N GLU A 37 10.95 -6.30 -1.04
CA GLU A 37 11.62 -6.37 0.26
C GLU A 37 10.58 -6.02 1.34
N PRO A 38 10.55 -6.67 2.51
CA PRO A 38 11.33 -7.85 2.93
C PRO A 38 10.78 -9.16 2.37
N SER A 39 11.17 -10.30 2.95
CA SER A 39 10.52 -11.58 2.65
C SER A 39 9.00 -11.50 2.87
N ALA A 40 8.22 -12.27 2.11
CA ALA A 40 6.76 -12.26 2.20
C ALA A 40 6.23 -12.53 3.62
N SER A 41 6.88 -13.44 4.37
CA SER A 41 6.53 -13.72 5.76
C SER A 41 6.79 -12.53 6.69
N ALA A 42 7.96 -11.88 6.55
CA ALA A 42 8.29 -10.69 7.30
C ALA A 42 7.35 -9.53 6.96
N PHE A 43 6.98 -9.37 5.69
CA PHE A 43 6.00 -8.38 5.24
C PHE A 43 4.63 -8.60 5.91
N CYS A 44 4.08 -9.81 5.83
CA CYS A 44 2.79 -10.15 6.46
C CYS A 44 2.79 -9.89 7.98
N SER A 45 3.91 -10.15 8.64
CA SER A 45 4.07 -9.91 10.08
C SER A 45 4.15 -8.41 10.39
N ARG A 46 4.89 -7.63 9.59
CA ARG A 46 5.09 -6.18 9.79
C ARG A 46 3.87 -5.34 9.46
N ILE A 47 3.04 -5.76 8.51
CA ILE A 47 1.91 -4.95 8.04
C ILE A 47 0.69 -5.06 8.96
N LYS A 48 0.57 -6.19 9.67
CA LYS A 48 -0.54 -6.46 10.60
C LYS A 48 -0.57 -5.41 11.72
N GLY A 49 -1.75 -4.89 12.01
CA GLY A 49 -2.00 -3.89 13.05
C GLY A 49 -1.65 -2.45 12.66
N LYS A 50 -1.08 -2.21 11.47
CA LYS A 50 -0.77 -0.85 11.02
C LYS A 50 -2.04 -0.10 10.62
N LYS A 51 -2.14 1.15 11.07
CA LYS A 51 -3.21 2.09 10.68
C LYS A 51 -2.73 2.97 9.53
N ILE A 52 -3.45 2.96 8.42
CA ILE A 52 -3.18 3.81 7.25
C ILE A 52 -3.54 5.24 7.64
N SER A 53 -2.58 6.17 7.58
CA SER A 53 -2.81 7.60 7.88
C SER A 53 -3.10 8.40 6.61
N ALA A 54 -2.48 8.05 5.49
CA ALA A 54 -2.71 8.69 4.20
C ALA A 54 -2.38 7.74 3.04
N ILE A 55 -2.99 7.99 1.89
CA ILE A 55 -2.68 7.36 0.61
C ILE A 55 -2.35 8.46 -0.38
N ARG A 56 -1.21 8.36 -1.06
CA ARG A 56 -0.78 9.38 -2.03
C ARG A 56 -0.05 8.75 -3.20
N ARG A 57 0.14 9.54 -4.25
CA ARG A 57 0.93 9.14 -5.42
C ARG A 57 2.31 9.77 -5.37
N ARG A 58 3.33 9.02 -5.79
CA ARG A 58 4.66 9.54 -6.14
C ARG A 58 5.10 8.95 -7.48
N GLY A 59 5.04 9.74 -8.55
CA GLY A 59 5.29 9.19 -9.90
C GLY A 59 4.27 8.08 -10.22
N LYS A 60 4.76 6.89 -10.56
CA LYS A 60 3.94 5.68 -10.83
C LYS A 60 3.69 4.81 -9.59
N PHE A 61 4.14 5.25 -8.41
CA PHE A 61 3.92 4.53 -7.15
C PHE A 61 2.71 5.06 -6.40
N ILE A 62 1.97 4.14 -5.81
CA ILE A 62 1.01 4.38 -4.73
C ILE A 62 1.78 4.23 -3.42
N VAL A 63 1.64 5.22 -2.54
CA VAL A 63 2.31 5.25 -1.23
C VAL A 63 1.24 5.24 -0.15
N PHE A 64 1.31 4.24 0.71
CA PHE A 64 0.52 4.16 1.93
C PHE A 64 1.40 4.63 3.08
N ASP A 65 1.03 5.75 3.68
CA ASP A 65 1.64 6.25 4.90
C ASP A 65 0.94 5.61 6.10
N PHE A 66 1.71 5.15 7.08
CA PHE A 66 1.17 4.60 8.32
C PHE A 66 1.32 5.58 9.48
N LYS A 67 0.45 5.45 10.49
CA LYS A 67 0.45 6.32 11.67
C LYS A 67 1.78 6.33 12.44
N ASN A 68 2.57 5.26 12.36
CA ASN A 68 3.88 5.14 13.01
C ASN A 68 5.05 5.73 12.20
N GLY A 69 4.77 6.40 11.07
CA GLY A 69 5.79 7.02 10.21
C GLY A 69 6.43 6.06 9.19
N GLU A 70 6.07 4.77 9.18
CA GLU A 70 6.50 3.87 8.11
C GLU A 70 5.67 4.06 6.84
N HIS A 71 6.21 3.61 5.71
CA HIS A 71 5.57 3.69 4.40
C HIS A 71 5.57 2.33 3.71
N MET A 72 4.51 2.03 2.96
CA MET A 72 4.48 0.95 1.99
C MET A 72 4.32 1.53 0.58
N LEU A 73 5.22 1.15 -0.32
CA LEU A 73 5.17 1.52 -1.72
C LEU A 73 4.58 0.37 -2.53
N MET A 74 3.65 0.70 -3.42
CA MET A 74 3.05 -0.23 -4.36
C MET A 74 3.20 0.32 -5.78
N HIS A 75 3.72 -0.51 -6.67
CA HIS A 75 3.85 -0.21 -8.09
C HIS A 75 3.00 -1.20 -8.88
N LEU A 76 2.21 -0.73 -9.84
CA LEU A 76 1.27 -1.56 -10.61
C LEU A 76 1.93 -2.23 -11.84
N ARG A 77 3.25 -2.47 -11.75
CA ARG A 77 4.03 -3.31 -12.67
C ARG A 77 5.29 -3.85 -11.99
#